data_AF-A0A392S3E8-F1
#
_entry.id   AF-A0A392S3E8-F1
#
_cell.length_a   1.000
_cell.length_b   1.000
_cell.length_c   1.000
_cell.angle_alpha   90.00
_cell.angle_beta   90.00
_cell.angle_gamma   90.00
#
_symmetry.space_group_name_H-M   'P 1'
#
loop_
_entity.id
_entity.type
_entity.pdbx_description
1 polymer ?
#
loop_
_entity_poly.entity_id
_entity_poly.type
_entity_poly.pdbx_seq_one_letter_code
_entity_poly.pdbx_strand_id
1 'polypeptide(L)'
;SSLWKTLVELKPLLDRFSYWSVGDGCTIDAWNEAWIEEGLCLDQKVTIPSHLSGLKVCDLVDNDGKWNWNLLTNWLPTVLQNLLQFFHLWRSMVVMSG
;
A
#
# COMPACT_ATOMS: atom_id res chain seq x y z
N SER A 1 25.61 17.70 -16.26
CA SER A 1 25.98 16.50 -15.50
C SER A 1 25.29 15.28 -16.12
N SER A 2 26.03 14.25 -16.52
CA SER A 2 25.53 13.05 -17.19
C SER A 2 24.69 12.16 -16.27
N LEU A 3 25.01 12.14 -14.98
CA LEU A 3 24.29 11.35 -13.97
C LEU A 3 22.82 11.77 -13.79
N TRP A 4 22.54 13.09 -13.85
CA TRP A 4 21.17 13.59 -13.71
C TRP A 4 20.27 13.16 -14.87
N LYS A 5 20.82 13.04 -16.08
CA LYS A 5 20.08 12.55 -17.25
C LYS A 5 19.76 11.07 -17.11
N THR A 6 20.72 10.26 -16.65
CA THR A 6 20.51 8.83 -16.38
C THR A 6 19.49 8.60 -15.26
N LEU A 7 19.49 9.42 -14.20
CA LEU A 7 18.49 9.37 -13.13
C LEU A 7 17.07 9.71 -13.65
N VAL A 8 16.97 10.71 -14.53
CA VAL A 8 15.70 11.09 -15.17
C VAL A 8 15.19 10.01 -16.11
N GLU A 9 16.08 9.30 -16.81
CA GLU A 9 15.74 8.15 -17.68
C GLU A 9 15.37 6.89 -16.91
N LEU A 10 15.89 6.71 -15.70
CA LEU A 10 15.53 5.59 -14.81
C LEU A 10 14.25 5.85 -14.00
N LYS A 11 13.84 7.12 -13.88
CA LYS A 11 12.63 7.51 -13.13
C LYS A 11 11.36 6.77 -13.58
N PRO A 12 11.03 6.63 -14.87
CA PRO A 12 9.84 5.89 -15.31
C PRO A 12 9.94 4.39 -15.05
N LEU A 13 11.15 3.83 -15.01
CA LEU A 13 11.36 2.42 -14.65
C LEU A 13 11.16 2.22 -13.15
N LEU A 14 11.68 3.12 -12.32
CA LEU A 14 11.41 3.14 -10.88
C LEU A 14 9.92 3.35 -10.61
N ASP A 15 9.24 4.26 -11.31
CA ASP A 15 7.78 4.48 -11.21
C ASP A 15 7.00 3.22 -11.56
N ARG A 16 7.43 2.52 -12.62
CA ARG A 16 6.83 1.28 -13.10
C ARG A 16 7.08 0.08 -12.18
N PHE A 17 8.13 0.11 -11.36
CA PHE A 17 8.40 -0.89 -10.33
C PHE A 17 8.04 -0.41 -8.92
N SER A 18 7.62 0.85 -8.75
CA SER A 18 7.16 1.43 -7.50
C SER A 18 5.66 1.24 -7.33
N TYR A 19 5.19 0.00 -7.45
CA TYR A 19 3.85 -0.37 -6.97
C TYR A 19 3.69 -0.09 -5.47
N TRP A 20 4.81 0.08 -4.75
CA TRP A 20 4.88 0.27 -3.31
C TRP A 20 4.92 1.75 -2.89
N SER A 21 4.96 2.69 -3.85
CA SER A 21 4.84 4.11 -3.55
C SER A 21 3.36 4.51 -3.50
N VAL A 22 2.67 4.09 -2.45
CA VAL A 22 1.28 4.49 -2.14
C VAL A 22 1.15 6.02 -1.96
N GLY A 23 2.26 6.74 -1.86
CA GLY A 23 2.26 8.18 -1.61
C GLY A 23 1.61 8.46 -0.25
N ASP A 24 0.61 9.34 -0.23
CA ASP A 24 -0.24 9.57 0.93
C ASP A 24 -1.40 8.56 1.07
N GLY A 25 -1.63 7.72 0.05
CA GLY A 25 -2.72 6.74 0.02
C GLY A 25 -4.12 7.34 -0.12
N CYS A 26 -4.23 8.66 -0.34
CA CYS A 26 -5.51 9.38 -0.37
C CYS A 26 -6.27 9.24 -1.69
N THR A 27 -5.58 8.82 -2.75
CA THR A 27 -6.17 8.66 -4.10
C THR A 27 -6.43 7.20 -4.46
N ILE A 28 -5.67 6.28 -3.87
CA ILE A 28 -5.70 4.84 -4.13
C ILE A 28 -6.87 4.21 -3.41
N ASP A 29 -7.74 3.53 -4.15
CA ASP A 29 -8.81 2.71 -3.58
C ASP A 29 -8.22 1.58 -2.72
N ALA A 30 -8.73 1.44 -1.50
CA ALA A 30 -8.24 0.45 -0.56
C ALA A 30 -8.42 -0.99 -1.05
N TRP A 31 -9.39 -1.24 -1.93
CA TRP A 31 -9.89 -2.59 -2.21
C TRP A 31 -9.68 -3.04 -3.65
N ASN A 32 -9.95 -2.16 -4.61
CA ASN A 32 -9.93 -2.49 -6.04
C ASN A 32 -8.55 -2.29 -6.69
N GLU A 33 -7.61 -1.63 -6.01
CA GLU A 33 -6.27 -1.38 -6.52
C GLU A 33 -5.22 -2.29 -5.88
N ALA A 34 -4.20 -2.64 -6.68
CA ALA A 34 -3.11 -3.52 -6.28
C ALA A 34 -1.94 -2.73 -5.69
N TRP A 35 -2.04 -2.36 -4.42
CA TRP A 35 -1.06 -1.54 -3.71
C TRP A 35 -0.17 -2.31 -2.70
N ILE A 36 -0.51 -3.58 -2.43
CA ILE A 36 0.26 -4.49 -1.55
C ILE A 36 1.25 -5.31 -2.37
N GLU A 37 0.77 -5.93 -3.44
CA GLU A 37 1.53 -6.78 -4.36
C GLU A 37 0.95 -6.64 -5.77
N GLU A 38 1.79 -6.82 -6.80
CA GLU A 38 1.35 -6.74 -8.20
C GLU A 38 0.20 -7.72 -8.47
N GLY A 39 -0.93 -7.19 -8.95
CA GLY A 39 -2.13 -7.98 -9.26
C GLY A 39 -2.93 -8.45 -8.04
N LEU A 40 -2.57 -8.06 -6.81
CA LEU A 40 -3.33 -8.39 -5.61
C LEU A 40 -4.32 -7.27 -5.24
N CYS A 41 -5.57 -7.41 -5.68
CA CYS A 41 -6.69 -6.59 -5.22
C CYS A 41 -7.40 -7.30 -4.06
N LEU A 42 -7.69 -6.57 -2.97
CA LEU A 42 -8.32 -7.16 -1.77
C LEU A 42 -9.77 -7.57 -2.04
N ASP A 43 -10.51 -6.81 -2.84
CA ASP A 43 -11.91 -7.11 -3.21
C ASP A 43 -12.08 -8.44 -3.96
N GLN A 44 -11.02 -8.93 -4.62
CA GLN A 44 -10.99 -10.24 -5.28
C GLN A 44 -10.72 -11.40 -4.32
N LYS A 45 -10.17 -11.13 -3.13
CA LYS A 45 -9.78 -12.15 -2.15
C LYS A 45 -10.77 -12.26 -1.00
N VAL A 46 -11.45 -11.17 -0.67
CA VAL A 46 -12.32 -11.05 0.50
C VAL A 46 -13.57 -10.25 0.19
N THR A 47 -14.67 -10.58 0.86
CA THR A 47 -15.89 -9.77 0.78
C THR A 47 -15.72 -8.52 1.63
N ILE A 48 -15.65 -7.36 0.98
CA ILE A 48 -15.54 -6.06 1.68
C ILE A 48 -16.87 -5.73 2.36
N PRO A 49 -16.89 -5.45 3.67
CA PRO A 49 -18.08 -4.96 4.34
C PRO A 49 -18.60 -3.68 3.69
N SER A 50 -19.91 -3.55 3.52
CA SER A 50 -20.54 -2.40 2.85
C SER A 50 -20.18 -1.05 3.48
N HIS A 51 -20.01 -1.00 4.80
CA HIS A 51 -19.62 0.20 5.54
C HIS A 51 -18.15 0.63 5.31
N LEU A 52 -17.34 -0.22 4.68
CA LEU A 52 -15.95 0.06 4.30
C LEU A 52 -15.81 0.32 2.80
N SER A 53 -16.90 0.27 2.03
CA SER A 53 -16.88 0.52 0.60
C SER A 53 -16.43 1.96 0.31
N GLY A 54 -15.51 2.12 -0.66
CA GLY A 54 -15.01 3.42 -1.11
C GLY A 54 -13.93 4.05 -0.22
N LEU A 55 -13.44 3.34 0.80
CA LEU A 55 -12.30 3.79 1.59
C LEU A 55 -11.02 3.83 0.74
N LYS A 56 -10.14 4.75 1.11
CA LYS A 56 -8.80 4.91 0.55
C LYS A 56 -7.77 4.25 1.44
N VAL A 57 -6.57 3.98 0.89
CA VAL A 57 -5.49 3.36 1.68
C VAL A 57 -5.11 4.21 2.89
N CYS A 58 -5.21 5.55 2.78
CA CYS A 58 -5.01 6.45 3.91
C CYS A 58 -6.02 6.26 5.04
N ASP A 59 -7.26 5.86 4.72
CA ASP A 59 -8.33 5.68 5.72
C ASP A 59 -8.13 4.38 6.52
N LEU A 60 -7.27 3.48 6.03
CA LEU A 60 -6.93 2.24 6.70
C LEU A 60 -5.85 2.43 7.76
N VAL A 61 -5.19 3.59 7.80
CA VAL A 61 -4.17 3.93 8.80
C VAL A 61 -4.67 5.00 9.76
N ASP A 62 -4.11 5.02 10.97
CA ASP A 62 -4.35 6.06 11.96
C ASP A 62 -3.48 7.31 11.71
N ASN A 63 -3.62 8.31 12.58
CA ASN A 63 -2.84 9.56 12.50
C ASN A 63 -1.32 9.34 12.67
N ASP A 64 -0.91 8.20 13.23
CA ASP A 64 0.49 7.80 13.38
C ASP A 64 0.98 6.97 12.16
N GLY A 65 0.14 6.77 11.15
CA GLY A 65 0.45 5.98 9.95
C GLY A 65 0.51 4.47 10.21
N LYS A 66 -0.08 3.99 11.31
CA LYS A 66 -0.20 2.57 11.63
C LYS A 66 -1.54 2.03 11.18
N TRP A 67 -1.60 0.76 10.81
CA TRP A 67 -2.86 0.12 10.41
C TRP A 67 -3.90 0.18 11.52
N ASN A 68 -5.12 0.58 11.17
CA ASN A 68 -6.27 0.54 12.05
C ASN A 68 -6.77 -0.91 12.19
N TRP A 69 -6.11 -1.69 13.04
CA TRP A 69 -6.43 -3.09 13.26
C TRP A 69 -7.87 -3.30 13.75
N ASN A 70 -8.44 -2.36 14.49
CA ASN A 70 -9.85 -2.45 14.91
C ASN A 70 -10.81 -2.51 13.71
N LEU A 71 -10.46 -1.85 12.61
CA LEU A 71 -11.22 -1.87 11.35
C LEU A 71 -10.94 -3.14 10.54
N LEU A 72 -9.70 -3.65 10.55
CA LEU A 72 -9.27 -4.74 9.66
C LEU A 72 -9.51 -6.14 10.26
N THR A 73 -9.29 -6.34 11.57
CA THR A 73 -9.23 -7.68 12.18
C THR A 73 -10.56 -8.45 12.14
N ASN A 74 -11.70 -7.76 12.07
CA ASN A 74 -13.02 -8.39 12.15
C ASN A 74 -13.46 -9.14 10.88
N TRP A 75 -12.91 -8.78 9.72
CA TRP A 75 -13.36 -9.31 8.43
C TRP A 75 -12.21 -9.71 7.51
N LEU A 76 -11.00 -9.16 7.74
CA LEU A 76 -9.82 -9.49 6.96
C LEU A 76 -9.19 -10.78 7.49
N PRO A 77 -8.96 -11.82 6.67
CA PRO A 77 -8.27 -13.04 7.06
C PRO A 77 -6.83 -12.77 7.54
N THR A 78 -6.36 -13.59 8.48
CA THR A 78 -5.01 -13.48 9.07
C THR A 78 -3.89 -13.46 8.04
N VAL A 79 -4.03 -14.17 6.91
CA VAL A 79 -3.04 -14.17 5.83
C VAL A 79 -2.86 -12.76 5.25
N LEU A 80 -3.94 -12.04 5.01
CA LEU A 80 -3.88 -10.67 4.47
C LEU A 80 -3.43 -9.66 5.53
N GLN A 81 -3.81 -9.87 6.81
CA GLN A 81 -3.29 -9.08 7.93
C GLN A 81 -1.75 -9.19 8.01
N ASN A 82 -1.21 -10.40 7.85
CA ASN A 82 0.23 -10.61 7.84
C ASN A 82 0.91 -9.87 6.68
N LEU A 83 0.31 -9.87 5.48
CA LEU A 83 0.83 -9.11 4.34
C LEU A 83 0.89 -7.60 4.63
N LEU A 84 -0.16 -7.04 5.24
CA LEU A 84 -0.18 -5.63 5.66
C LEU A 84 0.91 -5.33 6.70
N GLN A 85 1.14 -6.23 7.65
CA GLN A 85 2.21 -6.11 8.64
C GLN A 85 3.60 -6.14 7.98
N PHE A 86 3.81 -7.05 7.03
CA PHE A 86 5.06 -7.13 6.25
C PHE A 86 5.29 -5.87 5.43
N PHE A 87 4.25 -5.35 4.77
CA PHE A 87 4.33 -4.11 4.01
C PHE A 87 4.76 -2.93 4.89
N HIS A 88 4.19 -2.79 6.09
CA HIS A 88 4.57 -1.74 7.03
C HIS A 88 6.02 -1.87 7.53
N LEU A 89 6.46 -3.09 7.83
CA LEU A 89 7.85 -3.38 8.22
C LEU A 89 8.84 -3.07 7.10
N TRP A 90 8.53 -3.49 5.87
CA TRP A 90 9.36 -3.20 4.70
C TRP A 90 9.46 -1.70 4.44
N ARG A 91 8.34 -0.96 4.50
CA ARG A 91 8.34 0.51 4.36
C ARG A 91 9.22 1.17 5.40
N SER A 92 9.18 0.69 6.64
CA SER A 92 10.02 1.22 7.72
C SER A 92 11.51 0.94 7.49
N MET A 93 11.88 -0.25 6.98
CA MET A 93 13.28 -0.61 6.69
C MET A 93 13.87 0.14 5.49
N VAL A 94 13.07 0.37 4.45
CA VAL A 94 13.52 1.10 3.25
C VAL A 94 13.70 2.58 3.55
N VAL A 95 12.81 3.20 4.34
CA VAL A 95 12.93 4.62 4.74
C VAL A 95 14.12 4.85 5.68
N MET A 96 14.51 3.86 6.49
CA MET A 96 15.70 3.97 7.36
C MET A 96 17.04 3.80 6.63
N SER A 97 17.01 3.34 5.37
CA SER A 97 18.23 3.08 4.58
C SER A 97 18.56 4.19 3.57
N GLY A 98 17.82 5.30 3.59
CA GLY A 98 17.96 6.44 2.67
C GLY A 98 18.33 7.75 3.35
#